data_AF-A0A351IZY1-F1
#
_entry.id   AF-A0A351IZY1-F1
#
_cell.length_a   1.000
_cell.length_b   1.000
_cell.length_c   1.000
_cell.angle_alpha   90.00
_cell.angle_beta   90.00
_cell.angle_gamma   90.00
#
_symmetry.space_group_name_H-M   'P 1'
#
loop_
_entity.id
_entity.type
_entity.pdbx_description
1 polymer ?
#
loop_
_entity_poly.entity_id
_entity_poly.type
_entity_poly.pdbx_seq_one_letter_code
_entity_poly.pdbx_strand_id
1 'polypeptide(L)'
;EAASAALGAVGKYNGFGILPSIAMSAAIAAMVAQNMGAGEEKRAVKTMQTGFCIAMVISACIFVVTQLFPEEILLMFADDESMLIQGIPYLKVFSLDYLAVPFHFALAGLFIGSGHTTFTLINSMISSLIARVPIAYIMGVTLDLGMEGVGWAAFLATVLSIVFSVIFYFSGKWKKQVIHH
;
A
#
# COMPACT_ATOMS: atom_id res chain seq x y z
N GLU A 1 -7.55 11.43 -24.15
CA GLU A 1 -7.77 12.53 -23.19
C GLU A 1 -8.54 12.05 -21.95
N ALA A 2 -9.76 11.52 -22.11
CA ALA A 2 -10.60 11.00 -21.01
C ALA A 2 -9.91 9.99 -20.07
N ALA A 3 -9.17 9.01 -20.61
CA ALA A 3 -8.43 8.03 -19.81
C ALA A 3 -7.35 8.67 -18.90
N SER A 4 -6.67 9.71 -19.39
CA SER A 4 -5.64 10.43 -18.63
C SER A 4 -6.27 11.30 -17.53
N ALA A 5 -7.44 11.88 -17.78
CA ALA A 5 -8.20 12.63 -16.79
C ALA A 5 -8.70 11.71 -15.67
N ALA A 6 -9.25 10.54 -16.02
CA ALA A 6 -9.70 9.52 -15.08
C ALA A 6 -8.55 9.00 -14.21
N LEU A 7 -7.40 8.68 -14.83
CA LEU A 7 -6.20 8.25 -14.11
C LEU A 7 -5.71 9.35 -13.13
N GLY A 8 -5.76 10.62 -13.54
CA GLY A 8 -5.38 11.75 -12.70
C GLY A 8 -6.31 11.97 -11.51
N ALA A 9 -7.63 11.91 -11.72
CA ALA A 9 -8.64 12.03 -10.65
C ALA A 9 -8.52 10.89 -9.64
N VAL A 10 -8.50 9.64 -10.13
CA VAL A 10 -8.33 8.45 -9.29
C VAL A 10 -6.99 8.49 -8.55
N GLY A 11 -5.91 8.91 -9.21
CA GLY A 11 -4.60 9.04 -8.58
C GLY A 11 -4.60 10.00 -7.38
N LYS A 12 -5.29 11.15 -7.49
CA LYS A 12 -5.45 12.09 -6.38
C LYS A 12 -6.22 11.46 -5.22
N TYR A 13 -7.36 10.84 -5.51
CA TYR A 13 -8.17 10.16 -4.49
C TYR A 13 -7.39 9.04 -3.79
N ASN A 14 -6.69 8.20 -4.58
CA ASN A 14 -5.88 7.11 -4.06
C ASN A 14 -4.76 7.61 -3.16
N GLY A 15 -4.15 8.75 -3.51
CA GLY A 15 -3.19 9.44 -2.64
C GLY A 15 -3.75 9.70 -1.25
N PHE A 16 -4.99 10.21 -1.15
CA PHE A 16 -5.68 10.39 0.13
C PHE A 16 -6.00 9.06 0.82
N GLY A 17 -6.48 8.07 0.06
CA GLY A 17 -6.88 6.76 0.60
C GLY A 17 -5.75 6.01 1.32
N ILE A 18 -4.50 6.20 0.90
CA ILE A 18 -3.33 5.53 1.49
C ILE A 18 -2.66 6.32 2.64
N LEU A 19 -3.00 7.61 2.83
CA LEU A 19 -2.38 8.45 3.86
C LEU A 19 -2.44 7.85 5.27
N PRO A 20 -3.55 7.25 5.74
CA PRO A 20 -3.60 6.67 7.07
C PRO A 20 -2.57 5.56 7.26
N SER A 21 -2.36 4.72 6.24
CA SER A 21 -1.37 3.63 6.29
C SER A 21 0.06 4.18 6.32
N ILE A 22 0.36 5.23 5.55
CA ILE A 22 1.67 5.90 5.57
C ILE A 22 1.94 6.52 6.94
N ALA A 23 0.97 7.24 7.50
CA ALA A 23 1.08 7.85 8.82
C ALA A 23 1.29 6.80 9.91
N MET A 24 0.57 5.68 9.84
CA MET A 24 0.73 4.57 10.78
C MET A 24 2.09 3.89 10.65
N SER A 25 2.64 3.75 9.44
CA SER A 25 4.00 3.24 9.24
C SER A 25 5.05 4.08 9.97
N ALA A 26 4.97 5.40 9.87
CA ALA A 26 5.88 6.32 10.56
C ALA A 26 5.74 6.22 12.10
N ALA A 27 4.51 6.15 12.61
CA ALA A 27 4.25 5.98 14.04
C ALA A 27 4.79 4.63 14.57
N ILE A 28 4.54 3.54 13.84
CA ILE A 28 5.07 2.21 14.15
C ILE A 28 6.60 2.26 14.17
N ALA A 29 7.24 2.85 13.15
CA ALA A 29 8.70 2.92 13.08
C ALA A 29 9.31 3.63 14.30
N ALA A 30 8.76 4.77 14.69
CA ALA A 30 9.23 5.52 15.86
C ALA A 30 9.11 4.72 17.16
N MET A 31 7.94 4.09 17.40
CA MET A 31 7.70 3.30 18.60
C MET A 31 8.47 1.98 18.60
N VAL A 32 8.66 1.34 17.44
CA VAL A 32 9.49 0.15 17.29
C VAL A 32 10.94 0.49 17.59
N ALA A 33 11.48 1.59 17.08
CA ALA A 33 12.86 2.01 17.37
C ALA A 33 13.10 2.18 18.88
N GLN A 34 12.15 2.78 19.60
CA GLN A 34 12.22 2.90 21.06
C GLN A 34 12.19 1.54 21.76
N ASN A 35 11.27 0.64 21.36
CA ASN A 35 11.18 -0.69 21.96
C ASN A 35 12.42 -1.55 21.66
N MET A 36 12.94 -1.49 20.43
CA MET A 36 14.15 -2.20 20.02
C MET A 36 15.39 -1.68 20.78
N GLY A 37 15.49 -0.36 20.99
CA GLY A 37 16.53 0.24 21.82
C GLY A 37 16.45 -0.16 23.29
N ALA A 38 15.26 -0.47 23.80
CA ALA A 38 15.03 -0.99 25.15
C ALA A 38 15.20 -2.51 25.27
N GLY A 39 15.52 -3.24 24.18
CA GLY A 39 15.58 -4.71 24.17
C GLY A 39 14.21 -5.40 24.24
N GLU A 40 13.12 -4.64 24.09
CA GLU A 40 11.74 -5.10 24.24
C GLU A 40 11.14 -5.56 22.90
N GLU A 41 11.73 -6.57 22.26
CA GLU A 41 11.31 -7.05 20.93
C GLU A 41 9.82 -7.43 20.86
N LYS A 42 9.29 -8.04 21.93
CA LYS A 42 7.86 -8.42 22.00
C LYS A 42 6.96 -7.19 21.93
N ARG A 43 7.36 -6.07 22.54
CA ARG A 43 6.61 -4.81 22.50
C ARG A 43 6.73 -4.14 21.14
N ALA A 44 7.86 -4.30 20.43
CA ALA A 44 7.99 -3.86 19.04
C ALA A 44 6.98 -4.58 18.13
N VAL A 45 6.87 -5.91 18.23
CA VAL A 45 5.86 -6.68 17.45
C VAL A 45 4.45 -6.25 17.81
N LYS A 46 4.14 -6.08 19.11
CA LYS A 46 2.82 -5.63 19.56
C LYS A 46 2.47 -4.24 19.02
N THR A 47 3.45 -3.35 18.93
CA THR A 47 3.29 -2.01 18.33
C THR A 47 2.90 -2.12 16.86
N MET A 48 3.61 -2.93 16.07
CA MET A 48 3.28 -3.19 14.68
C MET A 48 1.87 -3.77 14.54
N GLN A 49 1.51 -4.78 15.33
CA GLN A 49 0.18 -5.42 15.27
C GLN A 49 -0.95 -4.45 15.61
N THR A 50 -0.77 -3.63 16.66
CA THR A 50 -1.76 -2.64 17.06
C THR A 50 -1.91 -1.57 15.97
N GLY A 51 -0.80 -1.07 15.44
CA GLY A 51 -0.82 -0.08 14.38
C GLY A 51 -1.42 -0.63 13.08
N PHE A 52 -1.14 -1.88 12.74
CA PHE A 52 -1.79 -2.61 11.65
C PHE A 52 -3.30 -2.66 11.83
N CYS A 53 -3.82 -3.06 13.00
CA CYS A 53 -5.26 -3.13 13.24
C CYS A 53 -5.94 -1.77 13.07
N ILE A 54 -5.33 -0.69 13.58
CA ILE A 54 -5.85 0.68 13.43
C ILE A 54 -5.88 1.08 11.94
N ALA A 55 -4.76 0.89 11.23
CA ALA A 55 -4.67 1.20 9.81
C ALA A 55 -5.68 0.39 8.99
N MET A 56 -5.82 -0.90 9.28
CA MET A 56 -6.73 -1.81 8.59
C MET A 56 -8.19 -1.40 8.77
N VAL A 57 -8.61 -1.00 9.97
CA VAL A 57 -9.98 -0.52 10.21
C VAL A 57 -10.26 0.74 9.39
N ILE A 58 -9.34 1.71 9.40
CA ILE A 58 -9.51 2.95 8.64
C ILE A 58 -9.54 2.67 7.14
N SER A 59 -8.60 1.87 6.63
CA SER A 59 -8.54 1.53 5.22
C SER A 59 -9.70 0.66 4.76
N ALA A 60 -10.25 -0.21 5.62
CA ALA A 60 -11.48 -0.95 5.32
C ALA A 60 -12.68 -0.02 5.20
N CYS A 61 -12.80 1.00 6.06
CA CYS A 61 -13.85 2.02 5.90
C CYS A 61 -13.71 2.77 4.58
N ILE A 62 -12.49 3.19 4.21
CA ILE A 62 -12.21 3.87 2.93
C ILE A 62 -12.57 2.94 1.75
N PHE A 63 -12.19 1.68 1.81
CA PHE A 63 -12.54 0.68 0.81
C PHE A 63 -14.06 0.55 0.62
N VAL A 64 -14.81 0.40 1.71
CA VAL A 64 -16.28 0.29 1.65
C VAL A 64 -16.89 1.55 1.04
N VAL A 65 -16.47 2.74 1.47
CA VAL A 65 -16.95 4.01 0.88
C VAL A 65 -16.62 4.08 -0.61
N THR A 66 -15.42 3.67 -1.01
CA THR A 66 -14.99 3.66 -2.42
C THR A 66 -15.81 2.69 -3.27
N GLN A 67 -16.18 1.53 -2.72
CA GLN A 67 -16.99 0.54 -3.42
C GLN A 67 -18.45 0.97 -3.59
N LEU A 68 -19.01 1.62 -2.57
CA LEU A 68 -20.41 2.05 -2.56
C LEU A 68 -20.65 3.34 -3.35
N PHE A 69 -19.72 4.29 -3.31
CA PHE A 69 -19.88 5.64 -3.87
C PHE A 69 -18.77 6.06 -4.84
N PRO A 70 -18.36 5.23 -5.82
CA PRO A 70 -17.25 5.55 -6.71
C PRO A 70 -17.54 6.71 -7.66
N GLU A 71 -18.80 6.87 -8.08
CA GLU A 71 -19.22 7.92 -9.00
C GLU A 71 -19.17 9.29 -8.32
N GLU A 72 -19.77 9.39 -7.13
CA GLU A 72 -19.77 10.60 -6.31
C GLU A 72 -18.34 11.01 -5.95
N ILE A 73 -17.46 10.05 -5.67
CA ILE A 73 -16.04 10.31 -5.45
C ILE A 73 -15.39 10.95 -6.67
N LEU A 74 -15.64 10.41 -7.87
CA LEU A 74 -15.02 10.91 -9.09
C LEU A 74 -15.58 12.27 -9.52
N LEU A 75 -16.88 12.49 -9.32
CA LEU A 75 -17.55 13.77 -9.58
C LEU A 75 -16.99 14.92 -8.72
N MET A 76 -16.38 14.63 -7.56
CA MET A 76 -15.67 15.65 -6.79
C MET A 76 -14.41 16.18 -7.48
N PHE A 77 -13.85 15.45 -8.45
CA PHE A 77 -12.61 15.84 -9.15
C PHE A 77 -12.86 16.39 -10.56
N ALA A 78 -13.82 15.86 -11.29
CA ALA A 78 -14.23 16.38 -12.59
C ALA A 78 -15.64 15.90 -12.96
N ASP A 79 -16.38 16.76 -13.66
CA ASP A 79 -17.73 16.51 -14.15
C ASP A 79 -17.68 16.20 -15.66
N ASP A 80 -17.23 14.97 -15.99
CA ASP A 80 -17.07 14.48 -17.36
C ASP A 80 -17.53 13.02 -17.44
N GLU A 81 -18.61 12.78 -18.19
CA GLU A 81 -19.21 11.46 -18.38
C GLU A 81 -18.22 10.45 -19.00
N SER A 82 -17.36 10.92 -19.92
CA SER A 82 -16.34 10.07 -20.55
C SER A 82 -15.25 9.64 -19.58
N MET A 83 -14.98 10.45 -18.55
CA MET A 83 -14.09 10.10 -17.44
C MET A 83 -14.73 9.06 -16.53
N LEU A 84 -16.03 9.20 -16.18
CA LEU A 84 -16.72 8.29 -15.26
C LEU A 84 -16.80 6.86 -15.78
N ILE A 85 -17.12 6.70 -17.07
CA ILE A 85 -17.21 5.39 -17.75
C ILE A 85 -15.94 4.57 -17.53
N GLN A 86 -14.78 5.23 -17.53
CA GLN A 86 -13.48 4.60 -17.41
C GLN A 86 -12.91 4.61 -15.99
N GLY A 87 -13.23 5.65 -15.20
CA GLY A 87 -12.71 5.86 -13.86
C GLY A 87 -13.37 4.98 -12.80
N ILE A 88 -14.69 4.76 -12.88
CA ILE A 88 -15.44 3.94 -11.91
C ILE A 88 -14.90 2.50 -11.83
N PRO A 89 -14.80 1.75 -12.94
CA PRO A 89 -14.28 0.38 -12.89
C PRO A 89 -12.83 0.34 -12.37
N TYR A 90 -11.99 1.26 -12.84
CA TYR A 90 -10.61 1.39 -12.38
C TYR A 90 -10.51 1.65 -10.88
N LEU A 91 -11.29 2.59 -10.34
CA LEU A 91 -11.31 2.94 -8.93
C LEU A 91 -11.79 1.78 -8.05
N LYS A 92 -12.83 1.07 -8.48
CA LYS A 92 -13.32 -0.12 -7.77
C LYS A 92 -12.26 -1.19 -7.68
N VAL A 93 -11.61 -1.54 -8.78
CA VAL A 93 -10.55 -2.56 -8.77
C VAL A 93 -9.35 -2.10 -7.93
N PHE A 94 -8.90 -0.86 -8.11
CA PHE A 94 -7.77 -0.31 -7.36
C PHE A 94 -8.03 -0.32 -5.85
N SER A 95 -9.26 -0.02 -5.41
CA SER A 95 -9.59 0.08 -3.99
C SER A 95 -9.31 -1.21 -3.19
N LEU A 96 -9.21 -2.37 -3.84
CA LEU A 96 -8.76 -3.62 -3.20
C LEU A 96 -7.36 -3.47 -2.59
N ASP A 97 -6.51 -2.63 -3.18
CA ASP A 97 -5.18 -2.31 -2.66
C ASP A 97 -5.25 -1.65 -1.27
N TYR A 98 -6.32 -0.93 -0.94
CA TYR A 98 -6.51 -0.38 0.41
C TYR A 98 -6.57 -1.44 1.50
N LEU A 99 -6.91 -2.70 1.17
CA LEU A 99 -6.90 -3.80 2.14
C LEU A 99 -5.50 -4.42 2.29
N ALA A 100 -4.63 -4.30 1.27
CA ALA A 100 -3.27 -4.84 1.28
C ALA A 100 -2.25 -3.83 1.85
N VAL A 101 -2.39 -2.56 1.50
CA VAL A 101 -1.50 -1.45 1.88
C VAL A 101 -1.24 -1.37 3.40
N PRO A 102 -2.23 -1.52 4.31
CA PRO A 102 -1.98 -1.55 5.76
C PRO A 102 -0.98 -2.61 6.20
N PHE A 103 -1.03 -3.81 5.61
CA PHE A 103 -0.07 -4.88 5.90
C PHE A 103 1.35 -4.49 5.45
N HIS A 104 1.47 -4.00 4.21
CA HIS A 104 2.74 -3.56 3.66
C HIS A 104 3.39 -2.49 4.54
N PHE A 105 2.64 -1.43 4.86
CA PHE A 105 3.15 -0.28 5.61
C PHE A 105 3.41 -0.58 7.09
N ALA A 106 2.65 -1.48 7.71
CA ALA A 106 2.93 -1.92 9.07
C ALA A 106 4.27 -2.69 9.16
N LEU A 107 4.51 -3.63 8.24
CA LEU A 107 5.78 -4.36 8.16
C LEU A 107 6.95 -3.43 7.82
N ALA A 108 6.76 -2.50 6.88
CA ALA A 108 7.74 -1.47 6.56
C ALA A 108 8.09 -0.64 7.80
N GLY A 109 7.10 -0.23 8.59
CA GLY A 109 7.30 0.50 9.85
C GLY A 109 8.13 -0.31 10.84
N LEU A 110 7.84 -1.60 11.01
CA LEU A 110 8.64 -2.50 11.86
C LEU A 110 10.10 -2.56 11.42
N PHE A 111 10.36 -2.76 10.13
CA PHE A 111 11.71 -2.91 9.61
C PHE A 111 12.51 -1.61 9.65
N ILE A 112 11.89 -0.48 9.33
CA ILE A 112 12.52 0.84 9.46
C ILE A 112 12.86 1.10 10.94
N GLY A 113 11.91 0.84 11.85
CA GLY A 113 12.12 0.99 13.28
C GLY A 113 13.21 0.07 13.85
N SER A 114 13.42 -1.11 13.26
CA SER A 114 14.51 -2.03 13.65
C SER A 114 15.85 -1.78 12.94
N GLY A 115 15.96 -0.69 12.17
CA GLY A 115 17.20 -0.30 11.48
C GLY A 115 17.41 -0.93 10.10
N HIS A 116 16.43 -1.68 9.59
CA HIS A 116 16.47 -2.34 8.28
C HIS A 116 15.80 -1.52 7.17
N THR A 117 16.06 -0.21 7.14
CA THR A 117 15.51 0.72 6.14
C THR A 117 15.93 0.36 4.72
N THR A 118 17.17 -0.09 4.52
CA THR A 118 17.67 -0.51 3.19
C THR A 118 16.89 -1.68 2.61
N PHE A 119 16.52 -2.66 3.45
CA PHE A 119 15.66 -3.77 3.01
C PHE A 119 14.30 -3.25 2.54
N THR A 120 13.68 -2.36 3.32
CA THR A 120 12.38 -1.78 3.00
C THR A 120 12.44 -0.99 1.70
N LEU A 121 13.48 -0.17 1.51
CA LEU A 121 13.70 0.59 0.27
C LEU A 121 13.82 -0.33 -0.95
N ILE A 122 14.68 -1.35 -0.88
CA ILE A 122 14.88 -2.31 -1.98
C ILE A 122 13.57 -3.04 -2.28
N ASN A 123 12.85 -3.50 -1.26
CA ASN A 123 11.58 -4.19 -1.43
C ASN A 123 10.52 -3.30 -2.10
N SER A 124 10.39 -2.04 -1.67
CA SER A 124 9.47 -1.07 -2.28
C SER A 124 9.88 -0.74 -3.71
N MET A 125 11.17 -0.61 -4.02
CA MET A 125 11.64 -0.38 -5.40
C MET A 125 11.34 -1.56 -6.32
N ILE A 126 11.64 -2.79 -5.89
CA ILE A 126 11.35 -4.01 -6.66
C ILE A 126 9.85 -4.10 -6.93
N SER A 127 9.04 -3.89 -5.90
CA SER A 127 7.58 -4.00 -6.03
C SER A 127 7.00 -2.90 -6.92
N SER A 128 7.42 -1.64 -6.72
CA SER A 128 6.85 -0.49 -7.43
C SER A 128 7.34 -0.32 -8.86
N LEU A 129 8.58 -0.69 -9.18
CA LEU A 129 9.16 -0.50 -10.51
C LEU A 129 9.25 -1.81 -11.29
N ILE A 130 9.84 -2.84 -10.68
CA ILE A 130 10.19 -4.09 -11.38
C ILE A 130 8.98 -5.03 -11.50
N ALA A 131 8.11 -5.08 -10.48
CA ALA A 131 6.93 -5.94 -10.53
C ALA A 131 5.73 -5.22 -11.14
N ARG A 132 5.42 -4.00 -10.67
CA ARG A 132 4.21 -3.28 -11.08
C ARG A 132 4.16 -2.96 -12.56
N VAL A 133 5.27 -2.53 -13.18
CA VAL A 133 5.29 -2.14 -14.60
C VAL A 133 5.03 -3.33 -15.53
N PRO A 134 5.73 -4.48 -15.40
CA PRO A 134 5.41 -5.67 -16.20
C PRO A 134 4.01 -6.22 -15.93
N ILE A 135 3.55 -6.24 -14.67
CA ILE A 135 2.20 -6.73 -14.36
C ILE A 135 1.15 -5.82 -15.01
N ALA A 136 1.34 -4.49 -14.97
CA ALA A 136 0.45 -3.56 -15.64
C ALA A 136 0.44 -3.73 -17.16
N TYR A 137 1.60 -3.99 -17.78
CA TYR A 137 1.68 -4.29 -19.20
C TYR A 137 0.95 -5.60 -19.56
N ILE A 138 1.18 -6.66 -18.77
CA ILE A 138 0.52 -7.95 -19.00
C ILE A 138 -0.99 -7.82 -18.82
N MET A 139 -1.44 -7.26 -17.70
CA MET A 139 -2.87 -7.16 -17.40
C MET A 139 -3.59 -6.15 -18.30
N GLY A 140 -2.99 -5.00 -18.56
CA GLY A 140 -3.60 -3.94 -19.35
C GLY A 140 -3.57 -4.23 -20.86
N VAL A 141 -2.45 -4.73 -21.39
CA VAL A 141 -2.23 -4.89 -22.84
C VAL A 141 -2.43 -6.33 -23.30
N THR A 142 -1.84 -7.32 -22.62
CA THR A 142 -1.91 -8.70 -23.11
C THR A 142 -3.22 -9.42 -22.78
N LEU A 143 -3.88 -9.04 -21.70
CA LEU A 143 -5.19 -9.57 -21.29
C LEU A 143 -6.36 -8.65 -21.68
N ASP A 144 -6.08 -7.55 -22.36
CA ASP A 144 -7.06 -6.57 -22.87
C ASP A 144 -8.00 -5.99 -21.79
N LEU A 145 -7.57 -5.98 -20.53
CA LEU A 145 -8.36 -5.43 -19.40
C LEU A 145 -8.25 -3.89 -19.31
N GLY A 146 -7.46 -3.25 -20.17
CA GLY A 146 -7.30 -1.80 -20.21
C GLY A 146 -6.91 -1.20 -18.86
N MET A 147 -7.69 -0.22 -18.37
CA MET A 147 -7.41 0.44 -17.09
C MET A 147 -7.73 -0.41 -15.86
N GLU A 148 -8.69 -1.33 -15.93
CA GLU A 148 -8.92 -2.27 -14.83
C GLU A 148 -7.68 -3.13 -14.56
N GLY A 149 -6.98 -3.53 -15.64
CA GLY A 149 -5.70 -4.25 -15.55
C GLY A 149 -4.62 -3.46 -14.80
N VAL A 150 -4.60 -2.13 -14.94
CA VAL A 150 -3.68 -1.25 -14.18
C VAL A 150 -4.04 -1.23 -12.69
N GLY A 151 -5.33 -1.30 -12.36
CA GLY A 151 -5.81 -1.42 -10.98
C GLY A 151 -5.35 -2.73 -10.33
N TRP A 152 -5.53 -3.85 -11.02
CA TRP A 152 -5.06 -5.16 -10.58
C TRP A 152 -3.55 -5.22 -10.41
N ALA A 153 -2.81 -4.58 -11.31
CA ALA A 153 -1.35 -4.53 -11.20
C ALA A 153 -0.85 -3.84 -9.94
N ALA A 154 -1.57 -2.81 -9.46
CA ALA A 154 -1.25 -2.16 -8.19
C ALA A 154 -1.40 -3.15 -7.02
N PHE A 155 -2.58 -3.78 -6.92
CA PHE A 155 -2.88 -4.76 -5.88
C PHE A 155 -1.88 -5.92 -5.87
N LEU A 156 -1.61 -6.53 -7.04
CA LEU A 156 -0.69 -7.66 -7.15
C LEU A 156 0.75 -7.28 -6.80
N ALA A 157 1.20 -6.08 -7.18
CA ALA A 157 2.53 -5.59 -6.81
C ALA A 157 2.65 -5.40 -5.28
N THR A 158 1.61 -4.87 -4.63
CA THR A 158 1.56 -4.73 -3.17
C THR A 158 1.58 -6.11 -2.49
N VAL A 159 0.78 -7.07 -2.99
CA VAL A 159 0.77 -8.45 -2.48
C VAL A 159 2.16 -9.09 -2.58
N LEU A 160 2.85 -8.93 -3.72
CA LEU A 160 4.22 -9.43 -3.88
C LEU A 160 5.17 -8.80 -2.85
N SER A 161 5.06 -7.50 -2.61
CA SER A 161 5.83 -6.78 -1.59
C SER A 161 5.60 -7.33 -0.19
N ILE A 162 4.34 -7.67 0.12
CA ILE A 162 3.95 -8.28 1.40
C ILE A 162 4.58 -9.66 1.52
N VAL A 163 4.57 -10.47 0.47
CA VAL A 163 5.20 -11.80 0.49
C VAL A 163 6.69 -11.71 0.85
N PHE A 164 7.45 -10.82 0.20
CA PHE A 164 8.86 -10.61 0.54
C PHE A 164 9.05 -10.10 1.97
N SER A 165 8.21 -9.16 2.41
CA SER A 165 8.23 -8.63 3.77
C SER A 165 7.95 -9.72 4.81
N VAL A 166 6.99 -10.59 4.56
CA VAL A 166 6.61 -11.70 5.43
C VAL A 166 7.74 -12.74 5.51
N ILE A 167 8.37 -13.09 4.37
CA ILE A 167 9.55 -13.97 4.35
C ILE A 167 10.67 -13.37 5.22
N PHE A 168 10.94 -12.08 5.09
CA PHE A 168 11.95 -11.41 5.89
C PHE A 168 11.57 -11.36 7.38
N TYR A 169 10.31 -11.12 7.69
CA TYR A 169 9.78 -11.16 9.06
C TYR A 169 10.01 -12.52 9.72
N PHE A 170 9.66 -13.62 9.05
CA PHE A 170 9.85 -14.97 9.58
C PHE A 170 11.32 -15.41 9.64
N SER A 171 12.20 -14.85 8.80
CA SER A 171 13.64 -15.12 8.87
C SER A 171 14.27 -14.65 10.19
N GLY A 172 13.59 -13.78 10.95
CA GLY A 172 14.09 -13.21 12.20
C GLY A 172 15.28 -12.27 12.06
N LYS A 173 15.79 -12.05 10.85
CA LYS A 173 16.93 -11.16 10.57
C LYS A 173 16.67 -9.73 11.06
N TRP A 174 15.42 -9.28 10.95
CA TRP A 174 14.98 -7.95 11.40
C TRP A 174 15.18 -7.68 12.90
N LYS A 175 15.36 -8.74 13.72
CA LYS A 175 15.60 -8.63 15.17
C LYS A 175 17.04 -8.34 15.51
N LYS A 176 17.98 -8.70 14.64
CA LYS A 176 19.40 -8.47 14.90
C LYS A 176 19.67 -6.97 14.86
N GLN A 177 20.34 -6.44 15.89
CA GLN A 177 20.77 -5.05 15.90
C GLN A 177 21.76 -4.82 14.74
N VAL A 178 21.46 -3.82 13.92
CA VAL A 178 22.33 -3.40 12.81
C VAL A 178 23.47 -2.49 13.31
N ILE A 179 23.33 -1.91 14.51
CA ILE A 179 24.31 -1.02 15.13
C ILE A 179 25.06 -1.80 16.21
N HIS A 180 26.27 -2.27 15.89
CA HIS A 180 27.25 -2.69 16.89
C HIS A 180 27.89 -1.43 17.47
N HIS A 181 27.69 -1.18 18.77
CA HIS A 181 28.57 -0.30 19.54
C HIS A 181 29.86 -1.02 19.89
#